data_AF-C8S053-F1
#
_entry.id   AF-C8S053-F1
#
_cell.length_a   1.000
_cell.length_b   1.000
_cell.length_c   1.000
_cell.angle_alpha   90.00
_cell.angle_beta   90.00
_cell.angle_gamma   90.00
#
_symmetry.space_group_name_H-M   'P 1'
#
loop_
_entity.id
_entity.type
_entity.pdbx_description
1 polymer ?
#
loop_
_entity_poly.entity_id
_entity_poly.type
_entity_poly.pdbx_seq_one_letter_code
_entity_poly.pdbx_strand_id
1 'polypeptide(L)'
;MDAQDLDDLFAMARADAPDASPALMARVLQDALDNQPVPASPRRAPPAKGFWSVLVAAVGGGAGLAGLGSATLAGLFFGLVQPAPLTALTEVLWQDTAVDQVELFPSIDDFLTEG
;
A
#
# COMPACT_ATOMS: atom_id res chain seq x y z
N MET A 1 36.98 11.93 43.74
CA MET A 1 36.07 13.02 43.41
C MET A 1 34.72 12.39 43.17
N ASP A 2 33.88 12.45 44.20
CA ASP A 2 32.51 11.96 44.13
C ASP A 2 31.56 13.08 43.66
N ALA A 3 30.25 12.79 43.57
CA ALA A 3 29.28 13.76 43.12
C ALA A 3 29.11 14.94 44.09
N GLN A 4 29.33 14.70 45.39
CA GLN A 4 29.20 15.72 46.44
C GLN A 4 30.32 16.75 46.33
N ASP A 5 31.56 16.29 46.08
CA ASP A 5 32.72 17.15 45.83
C ASP A 5 32.48 18.12 44.65
N LEU A 6 31.78 17.67 43.60
CA LEU A 6 31.47 18.49 42.43
C LEU A 6 30.38 19.52 42.70
N ASP A 7 29.34 19.13 43.44
CA ASP A 7 28.25 20.04 43.81
C ASP A 7 28.76 21.18 44.71
N ASP A 8 29.66 20.88 45.64
CA ASP A 8 30.30 21.89 46.49
C ASP A 8 31.17 22.86 45.66
N LEU A 9 31.90 22.35 44.66
CA LEU A 9 32.70 23.18 43.74
C LEU A 9 31.80 24.11 42.88
N PHE A 10 30.66 23.62 42.41
CA PHE A 10 29.70 24.43 41.65
C PHE A 10 28.95 25.44 42.52
N ALA A 11 28.73 25.13 43.81
CA ALA A 11 28.17 26.08 44.77
C ALA A 11 29.13 27.25 45.01
N MET A 12 30.43 26.96 45.18
CA MET A 12 31.47 27.99 45.29
C MET A 12 31.55 28.85 44.03
N ALA A 13 31.54 28.23 42.84
CA ALA A 13 31.62 28.97 41.57
C ALA A 13 30.40 29.89 41.33
N ARG A 14 29.23 29.55 41.87
CA ARG A 14 28.01 30.38 41.77
C ARG A 14 28.05 31.59 42.71
N ALA A 15 28.69 31.44 43.87
CA ALA A 15 28.80 32.50 44.87
C ALA A 15 29.71 33.65 44.41
N ASP A 16 30.70 33.35 43.56
CA ASP A 16 31.66 34.31 43.00
C ASP A 16 31.59 34.35 41.46
N ALA A 17 30.37 34.42 40.94
CA ALA A 17 30.15 34.50 39.51
C ALA A 17 30.53 35.91 39.01
N PRO A 18 31.54 36.06 38.14
CA PRO A 18 31.91 37.36 37.61
C PRO A 18 30.80 37.90 36.69
N ASP A 19 30.51 39.19 36.80
CA ASP A 19 29.57 39.85 35.91
C ASP A 19 30.07 39.82 34.46
N ALA A 20 29.17 39.48 33.54
CA ALA A 20 29.47 39.52 32.11
C ALA A 20 29.74 40.97 31.68
N SER A 21 30.78 41.18 30.87
CA SER A 21 31.09 42.53 30.40
C SER A 21 29.94 43.09 29.53
N PRO A 22 29.63 44.40 29.61
CA PRO A 22 28.56 44.99 28.80
C PRO A 22 28.74 44.78 27.29
N ALA A 23 30.00 44.78 26.82
CA ALA A 23 30.34 44.54 25.43
C ALA A 23 30.05 43.09 24.99
N LEU A 24 30.29 42.11 25.87
CA LEU A 24 29.93 40.71 25.62
C LEU A 24 28.41 40.56 25.54
N MET A 25 27.68 41.15 26.50
CA MET A 25 26.23 41.07 26.54
C MET A 25 25.59 41.70 25.30
N ALA A 26 26.09 42.85 24.83
CA ALA A 26 25.62 43.47 23.60
C ALA A 26 25.79 42.58 22.37
N ARG A 27 26.93 41.87 22.25
CA ARG A 27 27.17 40.92 21.16
C ARG A 27 26.25 39.70 21.23
N VAL A 28 26.06 39.13 22.43
CA VAL A 28 25.17 37.99 22.65
C VAL A 28 23.73 38.35 22.28
N LEU A 29 23.26 39.54 22.68
CA LEU A 29 21.91 40.00 22.35
C LEU A 29 21.75 40.23 20.84
N GLN A 30 22.76 40.78 20.17
CA GLN A 30 22.72 40.95 18.72
C GLN A 30 22.65 39.59 18.00
N ASP A 31 23.48 38.63 18.40
CA ASP A 31 23.47 37.28 17.82
C ASP A 31 22.15 36.54 18.08
N ALA A 32 21.57 36.71 19.27
CA ALA A 32 20.27 36.14 19.61
C ALA A 32 19.13 36.74 18.76
N LEU A 33 19.20 38.03 18.42
CA LEU A 33 18.24 38.68 17.53
C LEU A 33 18.41 38.18 16.09
N ASP A 34 19.65 38.01 15.62
CA ASP A 34 19.94 37.53 14.27
C ASP A 34 19.49 36.07 14.07
N ASN A 35 19.54 35.26 15.13
CA ASN A 35 19.15 33.84 15.11
C ASN A 35 17.75 33.58 15.69
N GLN A 36 16.95 34.62 15.93
CA GLN A 36 15.60 34.41 16.45
C GLN A 36 14.77 33.61 15.43
N PRO A 37 14.20 32.45 15.82
CA PRO A 37 13.38 31.67 14.92
C PRO A 37 12.15 32.48 14.54
N VAL A 38 12.02 32.79 13.25
CA VAL A 38 10.82 33.43 12.72
C VAL A 38 9.66 32.46 12.88
N PRO A 39 8.53 32.86 13.50
CA PRO A 39 7.38 31.99 13.60
C PRO A 39 6.94 31.58 12.20
N ALA A 40 6.95 30.28 11.93
CA ALA A 40 6.50 29.74 10.66
C ALA A 40 5.06 30.17 10.44
N SER A 41 4.82 30.90 9.34
CA SER A 41 3.46 31.25 8.94
C SER A 41 2.63 29.97 8.83
N PRO A 42 1.39 29.94 9.36
CA PRO A 42 0.57 28.74 9.36
C PRO A 42 0.40 28.25 7.92
N ARG A 43 1.07 27.15 7.59
CA ARG A 43 0.96 26.53 6.28
C ARG A 43 -0.42 25.88 6.20
N ARG A 44 -1.21 26.25 5.20
CA ARG A 44 -2.52 25.64 4.96
C ARG A 44 -2.33 24.12 4.86
N ALA A 45 -3.07 23.38 5.68
CA ALA A 45 -3.06 21.93 5.63
C ALA A 45 -3.47 21.46 4.22
N PRO A 46 -2.81 20.43 3.66
CA PRO A 46 -3.24 19.87 2.39
C PRO A 46 -4.68 19.34 2.53
N PRO A 47 -5.51 19.44 1.47
CA PRO A 47 -6.87 18.91 1.52
C PRO A 47 -6.83 17.41 1.81
N ALA A 48 -7.83 16.94 2.58
CA ALA A 48 -8.00 15.51 2.82
C ALA A 48 -8.19 14.79 1.47
N LYS A 49 -7.40 13.75 1.22
CA LYS A 49 -7.53 12.92 0.02
C LYS A 49 -8.81 12.09 0.14
N GLY A 50 -9.67 12.14 -0.87
CA GLY A 50 -10.86 11.29 -0.93
C GLY A 50 -10.50 9.81 -1.07
N PHE A 51 -11.40 8.92 -0.64
CA PHE A 51 -11.22 7.46 -0.69
C PHE A 51 -10.79 6.95 -2.08
N TRP A 52 -11.43 7.43 -3.15
CA TRP A 52 -11.07 7.08 -4.53
C TRP A 52 -9.66 7.49 -4.92
N SER A 53 -9.15 8.63 -4.44
CA SER A 53 -7.77 9.05 -4.71
C SER A 53 -6.76 8.11 -4.05
N VAL A 54 -7.08 7.60 -2.86
CA VAL A 54 -6.26 6.60 -2.17
C VAL A 54 -6.27 5.27 -2.92
N LEU A 55 -7.43 4.82 -3.39
CA LEU A 55 -7.55 3.57 -4.14
C LEU A 55 -6.81 3.64 -5.48
N VAL A 56 -6.95 4.74 -6.21
CA VAL A 56 -6.21 4.97 -7.47
C VAL A 56 -4.71 5.04 -7.20
N ALA A 57 -4.27 5.70 -6.13
CA ALA A 57 -2.86 5.71 -5.74
C ALA A 57 -2.33 4.32 -5.38
N ALA A 58 -3.14 3.48 -4.72
CA ALA A 58 -2.77 2.11 -4.35
C ALA A 58 -2.50 1.21 -5.57
N VAL A 59 -3.17 1.46 -6.69
CA VAL A 59 -2.99 0.70 -7.95
C VAL A 59 -1.88 1.30 -8.82
N GLY A 60 -1.24 2.42 -8.42
CA GLY A 60 -0.16 3.07 -9.16
C GLY A 60 -0.60 4.32 -9.95
N GLY A 61 -1.74 4.91 -9.60
CA GLY A 61 -2.24 6.13 -10.23
C GLY A 61 -2.86 5.87 -11.61
N GLY A 62 -2.77 6.86 -12.50
CA GLY A 62 -3.32 6.75 -13.85
C GLY A 62 -2.70 5.62 -14.68
N ALA A 63 -1.39 5.36 -14.52
CA ALA A 63 -0.72 4.25 -15.19
C ALA A 63 -1.24 2.89 -14.70
N GLY A 64 -1.49 2.78 -13.40
CA GLY A 64 -2.13 1.61 -12.79
C GLY A 64 -3.51 1.32 -13.36
N LEU A 65 -4.36 2.34 -13.46
CA LEU A 65 -5.69 2.21 -14.06
C LEU A 65 -5.63 1.83 -15.55
N ALA A 66 -4.69 2.38 -16.30
CA ALA A 66 -4.49 2.03 -17.71
C ALA A 66 -4.07 0.56 -17.87
N GLY A 67 -3.21 0.07 -16.98
CA GLY A 67 -2.83 -1.34 -16.92
C GLY A 67 -4.01 -2.26 -16.58
N LEU A 68 -4.81 -1.89 -15.57
CA LEU A 68 -6.01 -2.62 -15.17
C LEU A 68 -7.03 -2.72 -16.32
N GLY A 69 -7.27 -1.61 -17.03
CA GLY A 69 -8.14 -1.56 -18.20
C GLY A 69 -7.62 -2.42 -19.35
N SER A 70 -6.31 -2.35 -19.63
CA SER A 70 -5.69 -3.16 -20.67
C SER A 70 -5.76 -4.66 -20.36
N ALA A 71 -5.56 -5.05 -19.10
CA ALA A 71 -5.66 -6.44 -18.66
C ALA A 71 -7.09 -6.98 -18.75
N THR A 72 -8.10 -6.16 -18.42
CA THR A 72 -9.52 -6.55 -18.58
C THR A 72 -9.90 -6.72 -20.04
N LEU A 73 -9.45 -5.81 -20.93
CA LEU A 73 -9.64 -5.95 -22.38
C LEU A 73 -8.92 -7.18 -22.95
N ALA A 74 -7.69 -7.44 -22.50
CA ALA A 74 -6.95 -8.64 -22.89
C ALA A 74 -7.67 -9.90 -22.43
N GLY A 75 -8.14 -9.94 -21.17
CA GLY A 75 -8.95 -11.04 -20.65
C GLY A 75 -10.22 -11.27 -21.45
N LEU A 76 -10.91 -10.21 -21.86
CA LEU A 76 -12.08 -10.30 -22.73
C LEU A 76 -11.73 -10.85 -24.12
N PHE A 77 -10.62 -10.38 -24.70
CA PHE A 77 -10.13 -10.84 -25.98
C PHE A 77 -9.82 -12.35 -25.96
N PHE A 78 -9.09 -12.80 -24.94
CA PHE A 78 -8.77 -14.23 -24.77
C PHE A 78 -9.99 -15.07 -24.39
N GLY A 79 -10.95 -14.51 -23.66
CA GLY A 79 -12.16 -15.23 -23.23
C GLY A 79 -13.19 -15.45 -24.34
N LEU A 80 -13.26 -14.53 -25.32
CA LEU A 80 -14.23 -14.62 -26.42
C LEU A 80 -13.68 -15.31 -27.66
N VAL A 81 -12.38 -15.21 -27.92
CA VAL A 81 -11.75 -15.85 -29.08
C VAL A 81 -11.31 -17.26 -28.67
N GLN A 82 -12.21 -18.24 -28.79
CA GLN A 82 -11.76 -19.64 -28.81
C GLN A 82 -10.92 -19.84 -30.09
N PRO A 83 -9.61 -20.14 -29.99
CA PRO A 83 -8.82 -20.46 -31.18
C PRO A 83 -9.35 -21.75 -31.80
N ALA A 84 -9.59 -21.75 -33.11
CA ALA A 84 -10.05 -22.92 -33.88
C ALA A 84 -9.34 -24.26 -33.54
N PRO A 85 -8.02 -24.32 -33.24
CA PRO A 85 -7.39 -25.57 -32.80
C PRO A 85 -7.87 -26.08 -31.44
N LEU A 86 -8.33 -25.21 -30.52
CA LEU A 86 -8.97 -25.66 -29.28
C LEU A 86 -10.37 -26.22 -29.55
N THR A 87 -11.12 -25.66 -30.50
CA THR A 87 -12.41 -26.25 -30.93
C THR A 87 -12.19 -27.64 -31.51
N ALA A 88 -11.21 -27.82 -32.39
CA ALA A 88 -10.87 -29.13 -32.95
C ALA A 88 -10.34 -30.11 -31.89
N LEU A 89 -9.54 -29.65 -30.92
CA LEU A 89 -9.09 -30.48 -29.79
C LEU A 89 -10.24 -30.85 -28.86
N THR A 90 -11.15 -29.93 -28.53
CA THR A 90 -12.35 -30.25 -27.75
C THR A 90 -13.25 -31.20 -28.51
N GLU A 91 -13.39 -31.05 -29.83
CA GLU A 91 -14.22 -31.93 -30.66
C GLU A 91 -13.63 -33.35 -30.71
N VAL A 92 -12.31 -33.48 -30.85
CA VAL A 92 -11.60 -34.77 -30.78
C VAL A 92 -11.60 -35.37 -29.37
N LEU A 93 -11.42 -34.56 -28.32
CA LEU A 93 -11.42 -35.02 -26.92
C LEU A 93 -12.83 -35.36 -26.42
N TRP A 94 -13.88 -34.68 -26.91
CA TRP A 94 -15.28 -34.98 -26.57
C TRP A 94 -15.91 -36.02 -27.49
N GLN A 95 -15.36 -36.29 -28.69
CA GLN A 95 -15.80 -37.38 -29.58
C GLN A 95 -15.67 -38.77 -28.94
N ASP A 96 -14.84 -38.94 -27.91
CA ASP A 96 -14.71 -40.19 -27.13
C ASP A 96 -15.62 -40.23 -25.89
N THR A 97 -16.58 -39.31 -25.81
CA THR A 97 -17.73 -39.42 -24.89
C THR A 97 -19.03 -39.48 -25.68
N ALA A 98 -19.05 -40.25 -26.76
CA ALA A 98 -20.24 -41.08 -26.95
C ALA A 98 -20.33 -41.93 -25.68
N VAL A 99 -21.06 -41.40 -24.69
CA VAL A 99 -21.50 -42.14 -23.53
C VAL A 99 -22.25 -43.30 -24.14
N ASP A 100 -21.56 -44.42 -24.33
CA ASP A 100 -22.20 -45.70 -24.49
C ASP A 100 -22.94 -45.83 -23.16
N GLN A 101 -24.21 -45.44 -23.18
CA GLN A 101 -25.08 -45.49 -22.02
C GLN A 101 -25.25 -46.99 -21.79
N VAL A 102 -24.31 -47.56 -21.02
CA VAL A 102 -24.45 -48.90 -20.52
C VAL A 102 -25.66 -48.84 -19.61
N GLU A 103 -26.81 -49.28 -20.12
CA GLU A 103 -28.03 -49.44 -19.34
C GLU A 103 -27.75 -50.48 -18.26
N LEU A 104 -27.41 -49.99 -17.07
CA LEU A 104 -27.17 -50.81 -15.87
C LEU A 104 -28.48 -51.25 -15.21
N PHE A 105 -29.63 -50.79 -15.74
CA PHE A 105 -30.95 -51.19 -15.31
C PHE A 105 -31.67 -51.87 -16.47
N PRO A 106 -32.07 -53.15 -16.34
CA PRO A 106 -32.91 -53.81 -17.33
C PRO A 106 -34.23 -53.05 -17.47
N SER A 107 -34.74 -53.01 -18.70
CA SER A 107 -35.96 -52.28 -19.04
C SER A 107 -37.17 -52.88 -18.29
N ILE A 108 -38.16 -52.06 -17.94
CA ILE A 108 -39.39 -52.54 -17.28
C ILE A 108 -40.15 -53.53 -18.17
N ASP A 109 -39.96 -53.41 -19.50
CA ASP A 109 -40.58 -54.29 -20.48
C ASP A 109 -40.03 -55.73 -20.42
N ASP A 110 -38.76 -55.92 -20.05
CA ASP A 110 -38.19 -57.25 -19.80
C ASP A 110 -38.87 -57.93 -18.61
N PHE A 111 -39.17 -57.20 -17.53
CA PHE A 111 -39.88 -57.74 -16.36
C PHE A 111 -41.35 -58.08 -16.64
N LEU A 112 -41.98 -57.38 -17.59
CA LEU A 112 -43.36 -57.64 -18.00
C LEU A 112 -43.47 -58.82 -18.97
N THR A 113 -42.36 -59.18 -19.65
CA THR A 113 -42.34 -60.23 -20.67
C THR A 113 -41.95 -61.61 -20.12
N GLU A 114 -41.19 -61.67 -19.01
CA GLU A 114 -40.80 -62.92 -18.33
C GLU A 114 -41.77 -63.38 -17.20
N GLY A 115 -42.92 -62.73 -17.05
CA GLY A 115 -43.97 -63.08 -16.07
C GLY A 115 -45.06 -64.01 -16.60
#